data_AF-A0A9D3ZQ57-F1
#
_entry.id   AF-A0A9D3ZQ57-F1
#
_cell.length_a   1.000
_cell.length_b   1.000
_cell.length_c   1.000
_cell.angle_alpha   90.00
_cell.angle_beta   90.00
_cell.angle_gamma   90.00
#
_symmetry.space_group_name_H-M   'P 1'
#
loop_
_entity.id
_entity.type
_entity.pdbx_description
1 polymer ?
#
loop_
_entity_poly.entity_id
_entity_poly.type
_entity_poly.pdbx_seq_one_letter_code
_entity_poly.pdbx_strand_id
1 'polypeptide(L)'
;MEALREVLEDCQLMDIGYSGAQFTWERGNLPETNIRERLNRGVANDKWLTLFLNGSIQPLPFLTSDYYPLLLNTKSACEYIKSSRFCFQAWWTIEESMEQVIKEF
;
A
#
# COMPACT_ATOMS: atom_id res chain seq x y z
N MET A 1 -10.02 -11.32 -19.14
CA MET A 1 -8.58 -10.99 -19.02
C MET A 1 -8.00 -10.48 -20.33
N GLU A 2 -8.45 -10.98 -21.49
CA GLU A 2 -7.98 -10.54 -22.82
C GLU A 2 -8.11 -9.03 -23.05
N ALA A 3 -9.31 -8.46 -22.85
CA ALA A 3 -9.54 -7.02 -23.00
C ALA A 3 -8.67 -6.16 -22.08
N LEU A 4 -8.36 -6.61 -20.85
CA LEU A 4 -7.43 -5.89 -19.97
C LEU A 4 -6.02 -5.91 -20.55
N ARG A 5 -5.58 -7.07 -21.06
CA ARG A 5 -4.27 -7.22 -21.67
C ARG A 5 -4.11 -6.36 -22.91
N GLU A 6 -5.11 -6.35 -23.79
CA GLU A 6 -5.14 -5.49 -24.98
C GLU A 6 -5.00 -4.00 -24.59
N VAL A 7 -5.79 -3.54 -23.62
CA VAL A 7 -5.70 -2.15 -23.15
C VAL A 7 -4.32 -1.82 -22.56
N LEU A 8 -3.71 -2.74 -21.81
CA LEU A 8 -2.36 -2.54 -21.26
C LEU A 8 -1.31 -2.47 -22.37
N GLU A 9 -1.41 -3.32 -23.39
CA GLU A 9 -0.51 -3.32 -24.55
C GLU A 9 -0.69 -2.03 -25.38
N ASP A 10 -1.93 -1.65 -25.70
CA ASP A 10 -2.26 -0.44 -26.46
C ASP A 10 -1.81 0.84 -25.74
N CYS A 11 -1.93 0.87 -24.41
CA CYS A 11 -1.52 2.01 -23.59
C CYS A 11 -0.03 1.97 -23.20
N GLN A 12 0.71 0.93 -23.59
CA GLN A 12 2.12 0.72 -23.20
C GLN A 12 2.32 0.76 -21.68
N LEU A 13 1.43 0.10 -20.94
CA LEU A 13 1.43 0.03 -19.49
C LEU A 13 1.95 -1.34 -19.04
N MET A 14 2.91 -1.32 -18.12
CA MET A 14 3.52 -2.50 -17.52
C MET A 14 3.19 -2.57 -16.03
N ASP A 15 3.13 -3.78 -15.49
CA ASP A 15 2.93 -3.98 -14.04
C ASP A 15 4.14 -3.41 -13.28
N ILE A 16 3.88 -2.57 -12.27
CA ILE A 16 4.92 -1.94 -11.44
C ILE A 16 5.64 -2.99 -10.57
N GLY A 17 5.04 -4.16 -10.36
CA GLY A 17 5.53 -5.16 -9.43
C GLY A 17 5.10 -4.88 -7.99
N TYR A 18 5.12 -5.94 -7.19
CA TYR A 18 4.69 -5.90 -5.79
C TYR A 18 5.78 -6.42 -4.87
N SER A 19 5.82 -5.90 -3.65
CA SER A 19 6.62 -6.45 -2.56
C SER A 19 5.74 -6.77 -1.36
N GLY A 20 6.06 -7.86 -0.64
CA GLY A 20 5.30 -8.31 0.52
C GLY A 20 4.10 -9.21 0.16
N ALA A 21 2.94 -8.92 0.76
CA ALA A 21 1.75 -9.76 0.64
C ALA A 21 1.31 -9.92 -0.83
N GLN A 22 0.93 -11.14 -1.20
CA GLN A 22 0.57 -11.46 -2.59
C GLN A 22 -0.88 -11.10 -2.95
N PHE A 23 -1.72 -10.83 -1.94
CA PHE A 23 -3.16 -10.64 -2.09
C PHE A 23 -3.55 -9.20 -1.79
N THR A 24 -4.62 -8.74 -2.45
CA THR A 24 -5.16 -7.38 -2.28
C THR A 24 -6.63 -7.39 -1.89
N TRP A 25 -7.21 -8.59 -1.81
CA TRP A 25 -8.56 -8.85 -1.40
C TRP A 25 -8.65 -10.18 -0.65
N GLU A 26 -9.48 -10.23 0.39
CA GLU A 26 -9.74 -11.43 1.18
C GLU A 26 -11.20 -11.48 1.61
N ARG A 27 -11.81 -12.66 1.54
CA ARG A 27 -13.16 -12.93 2.06
C ARG A 27 -13.15 -14.21 2.87
N GLY A 28 -13.89 -14.19 3.98
CA GLY A 28 -14.06 -15.35 4.85
C GLY A 28 -12.98 -15.42 5.92
N ASN A 29 -13.36 -15.88 7.11
CA ASN A 29 -12.54 -15.92 8.31
C ASN A 29 -12.22 -17.34 8.79
N LEU A 30 -12.74 -18.36 8.11
CA LEU A 30 -12.46 -19.78 8.39
C LEU A 30 -11.61 -20.39 7.27
N PRO A 31 -10.68 -21.32 7.57
CA PRO A 31 -9.82 -21.93 6.56
C PRO A 31 -10.57 -22.53 5.36
N GLU A 32 -11.77 -23.06 5.58
CA GLU A 32 -12.60 -23.70 4.54
C GLU A 32 -13.32 -22.68 3.63
N THR A 33 -13.42 -21.43 4.08
CA THR A 33 -14.14 -20.34 3.40
C THR A 33 -13.25 -19.16 3.01
N ASN A 34 -11.97 -19.21 3.39
CA ASN A 34 -11.02 -18.14 3.16
C ASN A 34 -10.58 -18.13 1.70
N ILE A 35 -11.01 -17.10 0.97
CA ILE A 35 -10.64 -16.85 -0.41
C ILE A 35 -9.80 -15.57 -0.42
N ARG A 36 -8.60 -15.67 -1.02
CA ARG A 36 -7.69 -14.54 -1.19
C ARG A 36 -7.39 -14.35 -2.66
N GLU A 37 -7.55 -13.12 -3.14
CA GLU A 37 -7.31 -12.77 -4.54
C GLU A 37 -6.48 -11.51 -4.66
N ARG A 38 -5.87 -11.34 -5.83
CA ARG A 38 -5.16 -10.12 -6.20
C ARG A 38 -5.96 -9.40 -7.28
N LEU A 39 -6.90 -8.57 -6.82
CA LEU A 39 -7.80 -7.80 -7.69
C LEU A 39 -7.23 -6.45 -8.09
N ASN A 40 -6.50 -5.80 -7.18
CA ASN A 40 -5.86 -4.53 -7.45
C ASN A 40 -4.45 -4.75 -8.01
N ARG A 41 -4.13 -4.06 -9.10
CA ARG A 41 -2.80 -3.99 -9.74
C ARG A 41 -2.51 -2.53 -10.08
N GLY A 42 -1.29 -2.06 -9.83
CA GLY A 42 -0.83 -0.78 -10.37
C GLY A 42 0.09 -1.00 -11.56
N VAL A 43 -0.14 -0.20 -12.59
CA VAL A 43 0.57 -0.26 -13.87
C VAL A 43 1.12 1.11 -14.21
N ALA A 44 2.22 1.14 -14.96
CA ALA A 44 2.96 2.35 -15.29
C ALA A 44 3.53 2.26 -16.71
N ASN A 45 3.73 3.42 -17.33
CA ASN A 45 4.46 3.51 -18.59
C ASN A 45 5.97 3.59 -18.36
N ASP A 46 6.74 3.44 -19.44
CA ASP A 46 8.20 3.46 -19.42
C ASP A 46 8.80 4.74 -18.79
N LYS A 47 8.15 5.88 -19.02
CA LYS A 47 8.61 7.16 -18.45
C LYS A 47 8.56 7.12 -16.92
N TRP A 48 7.49 6.59 -16.35
CA TRP A 48 7.35 6.45 -14.91
C TRP A 48 8.32 5.40 -14.34
N LEU A 49 8.46 4.25 -15.01
CA LEU A 49 9.40 3.20 -14.59
C LEU A 49 10.85 3.69 -14.59
N THR A 50 11.22 4.54 -15.56
CA THR A 50 12.55 5.16 -15.63
C THR A 50 12.77 6.16 -14.49
N LEU A 51 11.74 6.91 -14.07
CA LEU A 51 11.82 7.83 -12.94
C LEU A 51 11.91 7.11 -11.59
N PHE A 52 11.25 5.95 -11.46
CA PHE A 52 11.13 5.20 -10.22
C PHE A 52 11.59 3.76 -10.41
N LEU A 53 12.89 3.57 -10.61
CA LEU A 53 13.51 2.26 -10.85
C LEU A 53 13.24 1.23 -9.74
N ASN A 54 13.06 1.70 -8.50
CA ASN A 54 12.71 0.87 -7.33
C ASN A 54 11.23 1.02 -6.94
N GLY A 55 10.40 1.52 -7.86
CA GLY A 55 8.96 1.66 -7.69
C GLY A 55 8.35 0.31 -7.36
N SER A 56 7.55 0.24 -6.30
CA SER A 56 6.86 -1.00 -5.95
C SER A 56 5.55 -0.73 -5.25
N ILE A 57 4.63 -1.70 -5.34
CA ILE A 57 3.35 -1.66 -4.64
C ILE A 57 3.38 -2.62 -3.46
N GLN A 58 2.91 -2.14 -2.32
CA GLN A 58 2.82 -2.90 -1.09
C GLN A 58 1.36 -2.90 -0.59
N PRO A 59 0.70 -4.06 -0.48
CA PRO A 59 -0.58 -4.14 0.21
C PRO A 59 -0.38 -3.90 1.70
N LEU A 60 -1.16 -3.00 2.27
CA LEU A 60 -1.19 -2.74 3.70
C LEU A 60 -2.33 -3.54 4.33
N PRO A 61 -2.06 -4.32 5.39
CA PRO A 61 -3.12 -4.98 6.14
C PRO A 61 -4.12 -3.95 6.65
N PHE A 62 -5.40 -4.15 6.35
CA PHE A 62 -6.46 -3.29 6.84
C PHE A 62 -7.56 -4.15 7.43
N LEU A 63 -7.73 -4.05 8.76
CA LEU A 63 -8.49 -5.01 9.55
C LEU A 63 -10.02 -4.91 9.36
N THR A 64 -10.51 -3.81 8.80
CA THR A 64 -11.95 -3.52 8.74
C THR A 64 -12.52 -3.52 7.33
N SER A 65 -11.74 -3.92 6.32
CA SER A 65 -12.19 -4.05 4.93
C SER A 65 -11.66 -5.34 4.33
N ASP A 66 -12.48 -5.95 3.46
CA ASP A 66 -12.05 -7.04 2.59
C ASP A 66 -11.01 -6.59 1.54
N TYR A 67 -10.77 -5.28 1.43
CA TYR A 67 -9.76 -4.67 0.55
C TYR A 67 -8.53 -4.20 1.33
N TYR A 68 -7.36 -4.54 0.79
CA TYR A 68 -6.07 -4.05 1.29
C TYR A 68 -5.70 -2.74 0.57
N PRO A 69 -5.52 -1.62 1.29
CA PRO A 69 -4.96 -0.40 0.73
C PRO A 69 -3.61 -0.66 0.06
N LEU A 70 -3.37 -0.03 -1.08
CA LEU A 70 -2.11 -0.16 -1.80
C LEU A 70 -1.21 1.04 -1.53
N LEU A 71 -0.02 0.79 -1.01
CA LEU A 71 1.03 1.78 -0.89
C LEU A 71 1.93 1.72 -2.14
N LEU A 72 1.94 2.80 -2.92
CA LEU A 72 2.91 3.00 -3.99
C LEU A 72 4.17 3.61 -3.40
N ASN A 73 5.24 2.82 -3.34
CA ASN A 73 6.55 3.28 -2.91
C ASN A 73 7.35 3.76 -4.12
N THR A 74 7.69 5.05 -4.12
CA THR A 74 8.48 5.71 -5.17
C THR A 74 9.86 6.16 -4.68
N LYS A 75 10.27 5.75 -3.47
CA LYS A 75 11.53 6.21 -2.90
C LYS A 75 12.72 5.74 -3.75
N SER A 76 13.58 6.69 -4.09
CA SER A 76 14.90 6.39 -4.65
C SER A 76 15.80 5.78 -3.57
N ALA A 77 16.80 4.98 -3.97
CA ALA A 77 17.79 4.41 -3.06
C ALA A 77 18.60 5.45 -2.25
N CYS A 78 18.49 6.74 -2.60
CA CYS A 78 19.01 7.85 -1.81
C CYS A 78 17.95 8.27 -0.79
N GLU A 79 17.93 7.58 0.34
CA GLU A 79 17.12 8.00 1.47
C GLU A 79 17.59 9.38 1.94
N TYR A 80 16.74 10.41 1.73
CA TYR A 80 16.77 11.55 2.62
C TYR A 80 16.58 10.99 4.03
N ILE A 81 17.63 11.07 4.86
CA ILE A 81 17.56 10.79 6.29
C ILE A 81 16.34 11.53 6.80
N LYS A 82 15.26 10.80 7.09
CA LYS A 82 14.07 11.39 7.68
C LYS A 82 14.52 11.89 9.04
N SER A 83 14.68 13.21 9.17
CA SER A 83 14.53 13.86 10.47
C SER A 83 13.16 13.42 10.97
N SER A 84 13.13 12.60 12.01
CA SER A 84 11.88 12.14 12.62
C SER A 84 11.18 13.35 13.21
N ARG A 85 10.36 14.01 12.41
CA ARG A 85 9.43 15.00 12.91
C ARG A 85 8.36 14.25 13.69
N PHE A 86 8.13 14.66 14.93
CA PHE A 86 7.04 14.17 15.73
C PHE A 86 5.73 14.37 14.97
N CYS A 87 4.96 13.30 14.77
CA CYS A 87 3.64 13.34 14.17
C CYS A 87 2.61 13.03 15.26
N PHE A 88 1.72 13.98 15.51
CA PHE A 88 0.61 13.79 16.43
C PHE A 88 -0.54 13.05 15.74
N GLN A 89 -0.95 11.90 16.27
CA GLN A 89 -2.11 11.17 15.76
C GLN A 89 -3.38 11.65 16.48
N ALA A 90 -4.40 12.05 15.72
CA ALA A 90 -5.67 12.55 16.27
C ALA A 90 -6.34 11.55 17.24
N TRP A 91 -6.13 10.25 17.04
CA TRP A 91 -6.69 9.21 17.91
C TRP A 91 -6.19 9.30 19.36
N TRP A 92 -5.03 9.94 19.61
CA TRP A 92 -4.45 10.04 20.95
C TRP A 92 -5.33 10.95 21.82
N THR A 93 -6.06 11.88 21.21
CA THR A 93 -7.04 12.73 21.92
C THR A 93 -8.24 11.97 22.47
N ILE A 94 -8.47 10.74 22.00
CA ILE A 94 -9.58 9.88 22.43
C ILE A 94 -9.15 9.01 23.62
N GLU A 95 -7.85 8.81 23.81
CA GLU A 95 -7.32 7.99 24.89
C GLU A 95 -7.33 8.77 26.21
N GLU A 96 -8.02 8.25 27.24
CA GLU A 96 -8.14 8.92 28.55
C GLU A 96 -6.77 9.17 29.21
N SER A 97 -5.78 8.34 28.90
CA SER A 97 -4.40 8.43 29.41
C SER A 97 -3.61 9.60 28.83
N MET A 98 -4.01 10.13 27.67
CA MET A 98 -3.23 11.12 26.92
C MET A 98 -3.03 12.42 27.70
N GLU A 99 -4.05 12.85 28.45
CA GLU A 99 -3.96 14.07 29.24
C GLU A 99 -2.93 13.95 30.38
N GLN A 100 -2.78 12.76 30.98
CA GLN A 100 -1.75 12.51 31.99
C GLN A 100 -0.35 12.55 31.40
N VAL A 101 -0.15 11.91 30.24
CA VAL A 101 1.14 11.90 29.55
C VAL A 101 1.60 13.30 29.15
N ILE A 102 0.68 14.18 28.73
CA ILE A 102 1.01 15.59 28.42
C ILE A 102 1.41 16.37 29.68
N LYS A 103 0.75 16.11 30.82
CA LYS A 103 1.05 16.81 32.09
C LYS A 103 2.37 16.38 32.72
N GLU A 104 2.90 15.21 32.35
CA GLU A 104 4.17 14.68 32.84
C GLU A 104 5.39 15.17 32.04
N PHE A 105 5.17 15.88 30.93
CA PHE A 105 6.19 16.55 30.11
C PHE A 105 6.29 18.05 30.43
#